data_AF-A0A951HYN5-F1
#
_entry.id   AF-A0A951HYN5-F1
#
_cell.length_a   1.000
_cell.length_b   1.000
_cell.length_c   1.000
_cell.angle_alpha   90.00
_cell.angle_beta   90.00
_cell.angle_gamma   90.00
#
_symmetry.space_group_name_H-M   'P 1'
#
loop_
_entity.id
_entity.type
_entity.pdbx_description
1 polymer ?
#
loop_
_entity_poly.entity_id
_entity_poly.type
_entity_poly.pdbx_seq_one_letter_code
_entity_poly.pdbx_strand_id
1 'polypeptide(L)'
;MRWRDLTEETRRALARKLEGLYGQECEAAAFDCLAEDKREALLILLRRLSELGLWDAVRRIDNVYGIGGVGMSFTSWPLLASSLRGRRDFTTLFANHSDNAGGFLERGKLLASLHFLHTDSNALKWGVHFDLYNPWASPLNAWRHLLHEKLRGETPDWKSIRKAL
;
A
#
# COMPACT_ATOMS: atom_id res chain seq x y z
N MET A 1 -9.13 -17.95 4.58
CA MET A 1 -9.56 -17.48 3.25
C MET A 1 -8.59 -17.96 2.20
N ARG A 2 -9.11 -18.54 1.12
CA ARG A 2 -8.40 -19.02 -0.05
C ARG A 2 -8.89 -18.31 -1.31
N TRP A 3 -8.17 -18.42 -2.42
CA TRP A 3 -8.51 -17.83 -3.71
C TRP A 3 -9.94 -18.14 -4.17
N ARG A 4 -10.39 -19.38 -3.96
CA ARG A 4 -11.75 -19.83 -4.31
C ARG A 4 -12.83 -19.12 -3.50
N ASP A 5 -12.50 -18.67 -2.30
CA ASP A 5 -13.43 -18.00 -1.38
C ASP A 5 -13.60 -16.50 -1.74
N LEU A 6 -12.73 -15.96 -2.60
CA LEU A 6 -12.84 -14.59 -3.10
C LEU A 6 -14.02 -14.42 -4.05
N THR A 7 -14.60 -13.23 -4.08
CA THR A 7 -15.62 -12.89 -5.08
C THR A 7 -14.98 -12.89 -6.47
N GLU A 8 -15.80 -13.07 -7.51
CA GLU A 8 -15.29 -13.03 -8.89
C GLU A 8 -14.71 -11.66 -9.26
N GLU A 9 -15.28 -10.58 -8.72
CA GLU A 9 -14.73 -9.23 -8.86
C GLU A 9 -13.33 -9.11 -8.26
N THR A 10 -13.14 -9.59 -7.03
CA THR A 10 -11.81 -9.57 -6.38
C THR A 10 -10.80 -10.42 -7.16
N ARG A 11 -11.18 -11.61 -7.62
CA ARG A 11 -10.31 -12.43 -8.47
C ARG A 11 -9.92 -11.72 -9.76
N ARG A 12 -10.88 -11.09 -10.44
CA ARG A 12 -10.61 -10.31 -11.66
C ARG A 12 -9.69 -9.12 -11.39
N ALA A 13 -9.85 -8.43 -10.28
CA ALA A 13 -9.00 -7.30 -9.93
C ALA A 13 -7.56 -7.72 -9.58
N LEU A 14 -7.36 -8.91 -9.01
CA LEU A 14 -6.05 -9.48 -8.71
C LEU A 14 -5.41 -10.20 -9.91
N ALA A 15 -6.21 -10.55 -10.91
CA ALA A 15 -5.73 -11.27 -12.09
C ALA A 15 -4.58 -10.52 -12.77
N ARG A 16 -3.56 -11.28 -13.20
CA ARG A 16 -2.31 -10.90 -13.84
C ARG A 16 -1.37 -10.06 -12.97
N LYS A 17 -1.87 -9.47 -11.89
CA LYS A 17 -1.05 -8.70 -10.94
C LYS A 17 -0.26 -9.60 -9.98
N LEU A 18 -0.72 -10.84 -9.75
CA LEU A 18 -0.05 -11.84 -8.91
C LEU A 18 0.83 -12.84 -9.67
N GLU A 19 0.93 -12.70 -11.00
CA GLU A 19 1.67 -13.63 -11.85
C GLU A 19 3.17 -13.67 -11.48
N GLY A 20 3.66 -14.86 -11.17
CA GLY A 20 5.06 -15.09 -10.77
C GLY A 20 5.42 -14.60 -9.37
N LEU A 21 4.46 -14.11 -8.57
CA LEU A 21 4.72 -13.69 -7.19
C LEU A 21 5.26 -14.89 -6.39
N TYR A 22 6.43 -14.72 -5.80
CA TYR A 22 7.16 -15.77 -5.06
C TYR A 22 7.35 -17.08 -5.85
N GLY A 23 7.50 -16.98 -7.17
CA GLY A 23 7.75 -18.12 -8.05
C GLY A 23 6.55 -19.04 -8.27
N GLN A 24 5.34 -18.62 -7.91
CA GLN A 24 4.14 -19.42 -8.12
C GLN A 24 3.67 -19.38 -9.58
N GLU A 25 3.19 -20.51 -10.08
CA GLU A 25 2.81 -20.72 -11.49
C GLU A 25 1.45 -20.09 -11.86
N CYS A 26 0.58 -19.85 -10.87
CA CYS A 26 -0.73 -19.25 -11.08
C CYS A 26 -1.15 -18.34 -9.93
N GLU A 27 -2.10 -17.45 -10.20
CA GLU A 27 -2.55 -16.42 -9.24
C GLU A 27 -3.21 -17.02 -8.00
N ALA A 28 -3.92 -18.14 -8.18
CA ALA A 28 -4.53 -18.87 -7.08
C ALA A 28 -3.46 -19.39 -6.12
N ALA A 29 -2.40 -20.01 -6.64
CA ALA A 29 -1.28 -20.50 -5.84
C ALA A 29 -0.52 -19.34 -5.20
N ALA A 30 -0.27 -18.24 -5.95
CA ALA A 30 0.33 -17.01 -5.43
C ALA A 30 -0.45 -16.42 -4.25
N PHE A 31 -1.78 -16.38 -4.33
CA PHE A 31 -2.60 -15.87 -3.23
C PHE A 31 -2.66 -16.84 -2.06
N ASP A 32 -2.82 -18.15 -2.34
CA ASP A 32 -3.00 -19.17 -1.31
C ASP A 32 -1.71 -19.47 -0.54
N CYS A 33 -0.53 -19.21 -1.12
CA CYS A 33 0.76 -19.35 -0.45
C CYS A 33 1.09 -18.18 0.49
N LEU A 34 0.38 -17.04 0.38
CA LEU A 34 0.56 -15.92 1.30
C LEU A 34 0.21 -16.35 2.74
N ALA A 35 0.92 -15.80 3.70
CA ALA A 35 0.48 -15.86 5.10
C ALA A 35 -0.84 -15.09 5.27
N GLU A 36 -1.60 -15.38 6.33
CA GLU A 36 -2.92 -14.79 6.55
C GLU A 36 -2.87 -13.26 6.58
N ASP A 37 -1.94 -12.71 7.34
CA ASP A 37 -1.69 -11.28 7.44
C ASP A 37 -1.43 -10.62 6.07
N LYS A 38 -0.66 -11.26 5.20
CA LYS A 38 -0.38 -10.76 3.85
C LYS A 38 -1.60 -10.82 2.94
N ARG A 39 -2.44 -11.86 3.05
CA ARG A 39 -3.72 -11.92 2.32
C ARG A 39 -4.62 -10.77 2.73
N GLU A 40 -4.79 -10.57 4.04
CA GLU A 40 -5.63 -9.50 4.56
C GLU A 40 -5.08 -8.12 4.17
N ALA A 41 -3.77 -7.92 4.25
CA ALA A 41 -3.11 -6.68 3.81
C ALA A 41 -3.34 -6.39 2.33
N LEU A 42 -3.16 -7.39 1.47
CA LEU A 42 -3.40 -7.27 0.02
C LEU A 42 -4.85 -6.87 -0.28
N LEU A 43 -5.83 -7.47 0.40
CA LEU A 43 -7.22 -7.12 0.18
C LEU A 43 -7.58 -5.71 0.67
N ILE A 44 -6.98 -5.26 1.78
CA ILE A 44 -7.12 -3.87 2.25
C ILE A 44 -6.57 -2.90 1.20
N LEU A 45 -5.37 -3.17 0.68
CA LEU A 45 -4.73 -2.34 -0.35
C LEU A 45 -5.53 -2.34 -1.65
N LEU A 46 -5.97 -3.51 -2.12
CA LEU A 46 -6.82 -3.65 -3.30
C LEU A 46 -8.06 -2.77 -3.18
N ARG A 47 -8.81 -2.94 -2.07
CA ARG A 47 -10.03 -2.17 -1.84
C ARG A 47 -9.72 -0.67 -1.85
N ARG A 48 -8.73 -0.23 -1.08
CA ARG A 48 -8.47 1.19 -0.91
C ARG A 48 -7.95 1.85 -2.18
N LEU A 49 -7.02 1.21 -2.88
CA LEU A 49 -6.51 1.72 -4.15
C LEU A 49 -7.61 1.71 -5.23
N SER A 50 -8.55 0.77 -5.18
CA SER A 50 -9.69 0.76 -6.11
C SER A 50 -10.65 1.91 -5.83
N GLU A 51 -10.98 2.17 -4.57
CA GLU A 51 -11.80 3.33 -4.15
C GLU A 51 -11.17 4.67 -4.57
N LEU A 52 -9.84 4.72 -4.64
CA LEU A 52 -9.08 5.90 -5.06
C LEU A 52 -8.83 5.95 -6.58
N GLY A 53 -9.23 4.94 -7.34
CA GLY A 53 -8.98 4.85 -8.79
C GLY A 53 -7.50 4.66 -9.15
N LEU A 54 -6.69 4.10 -8.24
CA LEU A 54 -5.25 3.90 -8.39
C LEU A 54 -4.87 2.43 -8.63
N TRP A 55 -5.79 1.48 -8.41
CA TRP A 55 -5.48 0.06 -8.56
C TRP A 55 -5.06 -0.33 -9.98
N ASP A 56 -5.63 0.32 -11.00
CA ASP A 56 -5.30 0.06 -12.40
C ASP A 56 -3.87 0.45 -12.75
N ALA A 57 -3.27 1.38 -12.01
CA ALA A 57 -1.87 1.76 -12.18
C ALA A 57 -0.90 0.67 -11.69
N VAL A 58 -1.36 -0.30 -10.89
CA VAL A 58 -0.56 -1.45 -10.44
C VAL A 58 -0.49 -2.46 -11.59
N ARG A 59 0.69 -2.61 -12.21
CA ARG A 59 0.87 -3.59 -13.29
C ARG A 59 1.13 -4.99 -12.75
N ARG A 60 2.05 -5.12 -11.79
CA ARG A 60 2.43 -6.40 -11.18
C ARG A 60 2.91 -6.19 -9.75
N ILE A 61 2.44 -7.00 -8.83
CA ILE A 61 2.88 -7.01 -7.43
C ILE A 61 4.19 -7.78 -7.35
N ASP A 62 5.20 -7.17 -6.76
CA ASP A 62 6.53 -7.77 -6.58
C ASP A 62 6.68 -8.33 -5.15
N ASN A 63 6.02 -7.74 -4.15
CA ASN A 63 6.03 -8.23 -2.76
C ASN A 63 4.82 -7.71 -1.96
N VAL A 64 4.37 -8.47 -0.96
CA VAL A 64 3.33 -8.04 0.01
C VAL A 64 3.88 -8.06 1.43
N TYR A 65 3.61 -6.99 2.17
CA TYR A 65 3.94 -6.81 3.59
C TYR A 65 2.66 -6.98 4.44
N GLY A 66 2.77 -7.63 5.59
CA GLY A 66 1.64 -7.96 6.47
C GLY A 66 1.86 -7.47 7.89
N ILE A 67 2.25 -8.36 8.80
CA ILE A 67 2.67 -7.99 10.16
C ILE A 67 3.88 -7.09 10.06
N GLY A 68 3.83 -5.98 10.80
CA GLY A 68 4.88 -4.98 10.78
C GLY A 68 4.80 -4.00 9.61
N GLY A 69 3.64 -3.90 8.94
CA GLY A 69 3.34 -2.87 7.95
C GLY A 69 2.44 -3.41 6.84
N VAL A 70 1.23 -2.85 6.72
CA VAL A 70 0.30 -3.19 5.63
C VAL A 70 0.73 -2.47 4.37
N GLY A 71 1.33 -3.19 3.43
CA GLY A 71 1.84 -2.60 2.21
C GLY A 71 2.13 -3.60 1.11
N MET A 72 2.58 -3.09 -0.03
CA MET A 72 3.13 -3.89 -1.12
C MET A 72 4.17 -3.11 -1.90
N SER A 73 5.11 -3.82 -2.52
CA SER A 73 5.90 -3.28 -3.61
C SER A 73 5.38 -3.81 -4.94
N PHE A 74 5.43 -2.98 -5.97
CA PHE A 74 4.85 -3.28 -7.26
C PHE A 74 5.55 -2.53 -8.39
N THR A 75 5.40 -3.10 -9.57
CA THR A 75 5.68 -2.42 -10.83
C THR A 75 4.42 -1.69 -11.26
N SER A 76 4.53 -0.40 -11.57
CA SER A 76 3.42 0.42 -12.03
C SER A 76 3.40 0.60 -13.55
N TRP A 77 2.30 1.10 -14.07
CA TRP A 77 2.27 1.74 -15.39
C TRP A 77 2.88 3.16 -15.31
N PRO A 78 3.43 3.70 -16.42
CA PRO A 78 4.16 4.98 -16.42
C PRO A 78 3.39 6.20 -15.88
N LEU A 79 2.06 6.14 -15.84
CA LEU A 79 1.19 7.26 -15.49
C LEU A 79 0.93 7.40 -13.98
N LEU A 80 1.46 6.52 -13.12
CA LEU A 80 1.18 6.61 -11.69
C LEU A 80 1.66 7.93 -11.07
N ALA A 81 2.89 8.35 -11.39
CA ALA A 81 3.45 9.58 -10.83
C ALA A 81 2.63 10.84 -11.20
N SER A 82 2.24 10.97 -12.47
CA SER A 82 1.41 12.08 -12.93
C SER A 82 0.01 12.00 -12.35
N SER A 83 -0.55 10.79 -12.23
CA SER A 83 -1.85 10.56 -11.61
C SER A 83 -1.85 11.01 -10.15
N LEU A 84 -0.80 10.70 -9.37
CA LEU A 84 -0.68 11.13 -7.97
C LEU A 84 -0.52 12.66 -7.86
N ARG A 85 0.38 13.27 -8.65
CA ARG A 85 0.62 14.73 -8.62
C ARG A 85 -0.60 15.55 -9.00
N GLY A 86 -1.49 15.02 -9.85
CA GLY A 86 -2.72 15.70 -10.25
C GLY A 86 -3.80 15.74 -9.15
N ARG A 87 -3.62 15.02 -8.03
CA ARG A 87 -4.65 14.91 -7.00
C ARG A 87 -4.50 15.97 -5.91
N ARG A 88 -5.64 16.49 -5.47
CA ARG A 88 -5.72 17.48 -4.38
C ARG A 88 -5.47 16.89 -2.99
N ASP A 89 -5.64 15.58 -2.84
CA ASP A 89 -5.45 14.83 -1.58
C ASP A 89 -4.05 14.20 -1.47
N PHE A 90 -3.16 14.47 -2.42
CA PHE A 90 -1.77 14.03 -2.43
C PHE A 90 -0.82 15.14 -1.98
N THR A 91 0.20 14.79 -1.20
CA THR A 91 1.25 15.71 -0.77
C THR A 91 2.60 15.01 -0.70
N THR A 92 3.65 15.63 -1.23
CA THR A 92 5.05 15.17 -1.08
C THR A 92 5.72 15.76 0.15
N LEU A 93 5.05 16.67 0.86
CA LEU A 93 5.61 17.32 2.03
C LEU A 93 5.76 16.29 3.17
N PHE A 94 6.89 16.32 3.88
CA PHE A 94 7.32 15.29 4.86
C PHE A 94 7.63 13.89 4.29
N ALA A 95 7.63 13.70 2.96
CA ALA A 95 7.98 12.43 2.32
C ALA A 95 9.37 12.43 1.66
N ASN A 96 10.14 13.52 1.80
CA ASN A 96 11.50 13.62 1.29
C ASN A 96 12.49 12.94 2.24
N HIS A 97 12.80 11.67 1.96
CA HIS A 97 14.05 11.05 2.42
C HIS A 97 15.08 11.14 1.30
N SER A 98 16.37 11.17 1.66
CA SER A 98 17.50 11.54 0.79
C SER A 98 17.63 10.79 -0.54
N ASP A 99 16.91 9.67 -0.73
CA ASP A 99 17.05 8.79 -1.89
C ASP A 99 15.69 8.29 -2.47
N ASN A 100 14.56 8.76 -1.93
CA ASN A 100 13.21 8.34 -2.36
C ASN A 100 12.29 9.55 -2.53
N ALA A 101 11.71 9.71 -3.72
CA ALA A 101 10.60 10.62 -3.91
C ALA A 101 9.31 9.89 -3.49
N GLY A 102 8.72 10.36 -2.39
CA GLY A 102 7.50 9.80 -1.82
C GLY A 102 6.37 10.82 -1.72
N GLY A 103 5.20 10.34 -1.31
CA GLY A 103 4.10 11.22 -0.94
C GLY A 103 2.95 10.49 -0.25
N PHE A 104 2.23 11.25 0.56
CA PHE A 104 1.05 10.79 1.29
C PHE A 104 -0.22 11.13 0.52
N LEU A 105 -1.17 10.20 0.55
CA LEU A 105 -2.53 10.41 0.09
C LEU A 105 -3.48 10.48 1.30
N GLU A 106 -4.71 10.97 1.09
CA GLU A 106 -5.79 10.96 2.09
C GLU A 106 -5.73 12.06 3.17
N ARG A 107 -5.42 13.29 2.73
CA ARG A 107 -5.49 14.49 3.57
C ARG A 107 -6.86 14.62 4.28
N GLY A 108 -6.85 14.55 5.62
CA GLY A 108 -7.92 15.05 6.49
C GLY A 108 -9.14 14.15 6.71
N LYS A 109 -9.10 12.85 6.39
CA LYS A 109 -10.29 11.98 6.52
C LYS A 109 -10.12 10.71 7.35
N LEU A 110 -8.90 10.22 7.58
CA LEU A 110 -8.68 8.91 8.20
C LEU A 110 -7.48 8.91 9.16
N LEU A 111 -7.49 7.97 10.11
CA LEU A 111 -6.38 7.75 11.03
C LEU A 111 -5.20 7.09 10.31
N ALA A 112 -5.47 6.25 9.30
CA ALA A 112 -4.46 5.68 8.43
C ALA A 112 -4.33 6.48 7.12
N SER A 113 -3.10 6.68 6.63
CA SER A 113 -2.81 7.28 5.32
C SER A 113 -1.95 6.37 4.45
N LEU A 114 -2.26 6.30 3.16
CA LEU A 114 -1.40 5.67 2.16
C LEU A 114 -0.16 6.51 1.89
N HIS A 115 1.00 5.91 2.11
CA HIS A 115 2.30 6.46 1.77
C HIS A 115 2.84 5.72 0.55
N PHE A 116 3.09 6.47 -0.53
CA PHE A 116 3.73 5.99 -1.74
C PHE A 116 5.21 6.34 -1.71
N LEU A 117 6.05 5.38 -2.10
CA LEU A 117 7.50 5.52 -2.20
C LEU A 117 7.94 5.05 -3.58
N HIS A 118 8.84 5.77 -4.24
CA HIS A 118 9.53 5.25 -5.41
C HIS A 118 11.01 5.60 -5.34
N THR A 119 11.85 4.75 -5.95
CA THR A 119 13.28 5.01 -6.08
C THR A 119 13.53 5.75 -7.39
N ASP A 120 14.43 6.72 -7.41
CA ASP A 120 14.79 7.43 -8.65
C ASP A 120 15.50 6.52 -9.65
N SER A 121 16.10 5.43 -9.16
CA SER A 121 16.77 4.41 -9.99
C SER A 121 15.80 3.63 -10.90
N ASN A 122 14.50 3.57 -10.57
CA ASN A 122 13.52 2.90 -11.40
C ASN A 122 12.12 3.52 -11.22
N ALA A 123 11.76 4.45 -12.11
CA ALA A 123 10.49 5.17 -12.08
C ALA A 123 9.22 4.27 -12.13
N LEU A 124 9.35 3.00 -12.51
CA LEU A 124 8.25 2.04 -12.53
C LEU A 124 8.14 1.20 -11.26
N LYS A 125 9.12 1.25 -10.35
CA LYS A 125 9.08 0.49 -9.09
C LYS A 125 8.58 1.38 -7.96
N TRP A 126 7.49 0.92 -7.35
CA TRP A 126 6.79 1.64 -6.31
C TRP A 126 6.60 0.74 -5.08
N GLY A 127 6.66 1.36 -3.91
CA GLY A 127 6.14 0.84 -2.66
C GLY A 127 4.91 1.64 -2.26
N VAL A 128 3.94 0.97 -1.66
CA VAL A 128 2.83 1.63 -0.97
C VAL A 128 2.58 0.92 0.36
N HIS A 129 2.40 1.68 1.42
CA HIS A 129 2.00 1.14 2.72
C HIS A 129 1.05 2.10 3.46
N PHE A 130 0.34 1.58 4.46
CA PHE A 130 -0.43 2.42 5.37
C PHE A 130 0.39 2.83 6.59
N ASP A 131 0.31 4.10 6.93
CA ASP A 131 0.80 4.65 8.20
C ASP A 131 -0.39 4.99 9.10
N LEU A 132 -0.40 4.47 10.34
CA LEU A 132 -1.52 4.66 11.29
C LEU A 132 -1.60 6.06 11.92
N TYR A 133 -0.71 6.97 11.51
CA TYR A 133 -0.68 8.35 11.96
C TYR A 133 -0.34 9.23 10.77
N ASN A 134 -1.38 9.75 10.10
CA ASN A 134 -1.19 10.74 9.04
C ASN A 134 -0.46 11.98 9.61
N PRO A 135 0.81 12.24 9.24
CA PRO A 135 1.59 13.34 9.82
C PRO A 135 1.04 14.71 9.42
N TRP A 136 0.18 14.76 8.39
CA TRP A 136 -0.47 15.96 7.88
C TRP A 136 -1.84 16.26 8.48
N ALA A 137 -2.42 15.33 9.25
CA ALA A 137 -3.74 15.53 9.84
C ALA A 137 -3.68 16.42 11.11
N SER A 138 -2.54 16.47 11.81
CA SER A 138 -2.36 17.24 13.05
C SER A 138 -0.88 17.24 13.49
N PRO A 139 -0.36 18.33 14.10
CA PRO A 139 0.96 18.34 14.76
C PRO A 139 1.12 17.22 15.80
N LEU A 140 0.02 16.82 16.44
CA LEU A 140 -0.02 15.71 17.41
C LEU A 140 0.18 14.35 16.73
N ASN A 141 -0.30 14.18 15.49
CA ASN A 141 -0.12 12.95 14.72
C ASN A 141 1.29 12.85 14.12
N ALA A 142 1.89 13.97 13.69
CA ALA A 142 3.29 14.00 13.31
C ALA A 142 4.21 13.59 14.47
N TRP A 143 3.91 14.06 15.69
CA TRP A 143 4.67 13.65 16.88
C TRP A 143 4.44 12.18 17.24
N ARG A 144 3.22 11.66 17.10
CA ARG A 144 2.91 10.22 17.29
C ARG A 144 3.55 9.33 16.24
N HIS A 145 3.63 9.76 14.99
CA HIS A 145 4.34 9.07 13.91
C HIS A 145 5.83 8.94 14.28
N LEU A 146 6.48 10.06 14.65
CA LEU A 146 7.87 10.07 15.14
C LEU A 146 8.08 9.24 16.42
N LEU A 147 7.14 9.25 17.37
CA LEU A 147 7.22 8.45 18.60
C LEU A 147 6.99 6.96 18.33
N HIS A 148 6.08 6.58 17.42
CA HIS A 148 5.84 5.18 17.09
C HIS A 148 7.01 4.56 16.33
N GLU A 149 7.57 5.30 15.37
CA GLU A 149 8.72 4.86 14.56
C GLU A 149 9.99 4.75 15.40
N LYS A 150 10.19 5.65 16.38
CA LYS A 150 11.46 5.77 17.11
C LYS A 150 11.50 5.11 18.50
N LEU A 151 10.35 4.80 19.12
CA LEU A 151 10.30 4.31 20.52
C LEU A 151 9.62 2.96 20.76
N ARG A 152 8.84 2.40 19.81
CA ARG A 152 8.14 1.12 20.05
C ARG A 152 8.44 -0.03 19.09
N GLY A 153 8.95 0.23 17.87
CA GLY A 153 9.21 -0.85 16.90
C GLY A 153 7.95 -1.63 16.48
N GLU A 154 6.76 -1.13 16.83
CA GLU A 154 5.47 -1.74 16.53
C GLU A 154 4.84 -0.99 15.36
N THR A 155 5.10 -1.49 14.16
CA THR A 155 4.36 -1.12 12.97
C THR A 155 2.99 -1.79 12.99
N PRO A 156 1.92 -1.05 12.65
CA PRO A 156 0.55 -1.49 12.85
C PRO A 156 0.19 -2.71 11.99
N ASP A 157 -0.57 -3.63 12.59
CA ASP A 157 -1.08 -4.81 11.89
C ASP A 157 -2.32 -4.51 11.03
N TRP A 158 -2.71 -5.47 10.20
CA TRP A 158 -3.87 -5.34 9.30
C TRP A 158 -5.20 -5.16 10.03
N LYS A 159 -5.32 -5.65 11.28
CA LYS A 159 -6.53 -5.48 12.09
C LYS A 159 -6.69 -4.02 12.51
N SER A 160 -5.59 -3.39 12.91
CA SER A 160 -5.55 -1.98 13.29
C SER A 160 -5.86 -1.07 12.10
N ILE A 161 -5.27 -1.35 10.93
CA ILE A 161 -5.59 -0.62 9.70
C ILE A 161 -7.04 -0.80 9.28
N ARG A 162 -7.57 -2.03 9.30
CA ARG A 162 -8.98 -2.29 8.97
C ARG A 162 -9.95 -1.52 9.86
N LYS A 163 -9.61 -1.29 11.13
CA LYS A 163 -10.42 -0.51 12.07
C LYS A 163 -10.30 1.01 11.84
N ALA A 164 -9.19 1.46 11.26
CA ALA A 164 -8.86 2.87 11.04
C ALA A 164 -9.33 3.43 9.68
N LEU A 165 -9.72 2.55 8.75
CA LEU A 165 -10.32 2.85 7.45
C LEU A 165 -11.85 2.85 7.53
#